data_AF-A0A1D8QYP6-F1
#
_entry.id   AF-A0A1D8QYP6-F1
#
_cell.length_a   1.000
_cell.length_b   1.000
_cell.length_c   1.000
_cell.angle_alpha   90.00
_cell.angle_beta   90.00
_cell.angle_gamma   90.00
#
_symmetry.space_group_name_H-M   'P 1'
#
loop_
_entity.id
_entity.type
_entity.pdbx_description
1 polymer ?
#
loop_
_entity_poly.entity_id
_entity_poly.type
_entity_poly.pdbx_seq_one_letter_code
_entity_poly.pdbx_strand_id
1 'polypeptide(L)'
;MFIEYIVGLSGLIAAGLFIYGLKAMSSPVTAVSGIVTAGYGMIFVITATFLNLFNVTEAAKPHLLVNLVLAVLALVLGCAWAGWRGRTVQMTAMPQMVAIFNGMGGGSAACLAAVELLSDDPTSPLHLTITVLGALIGCISLTGSIIAWAKLDGRMKKPVRFGGQRIFNAGVFLIALVLGALTVMQYATPMGELPRDLFFLAALLFGVCMTLPIGGADMPVVISLYNAFTGLAVGLEGYVMNNPALMIAGMVVGSAGTLLTVLMAKAMNRSLTNVLFSNFGDSTSSAKGPQGEMHSVDPADAATTMRYASSVIIIPGYGLAVAQAQQKLYEFVKILVADGVDVKFAIHPVAGRMPGHMNVLLAEAGVPYDMIYDMDDINDSFATTDVALVIGANDVVNPEALTDKSSPIYGMPILNAYKAHQVFVIKRGTGVGYSGVQNPLFFQKNCTMVFGDAQAVLSKMVEAVKSLGGS
;
A
#
# COMPACT_ATOMS: atom_id res chain seq x y z
N MET A 1 -1.28 -22.71 -35.10
CA MET A 1 -0.23 -23.60 -34.57
C MET A 1 1.13 -22.94 -34.33
N PHE A 2 1.98 -22.63 -35.33
CA PHE A 2 3.35 -22.12 -35.05
C PHE A 2 3.35 -20.80 -34.24
N ILE A 3 2.47 -19.87 -34.60
CA ILE A 3 2.32 -18.58 -33.89
C ILE A 3 1.83 -18.79 -32.44
N GLU A 4 0.86 -19.68 -32.22
CA GLU A 4 0.36 -20.00 -30.88
C GLU A 4 1.47 -20.57 -29.98
N TYR A 5 2.35 -21.41 -30.52
CA TYR A 5 3.51 -21.90 -29.77
C TYR A 5 4.50 -20.78 -29.42
N ILE A 6 4.75 -19.84 -30.35
CA ILE A 6 5.60 -18.68 -30.06
C ILE A 6 4.98 -17.81 -28.96
N VAL A 7 3.68 -17.51 -29.06
CA VAL A 7 2.97 -16.70 -28.06
C VAL A 7 2.95 -17.40 -26.72
N GLY A 8 2.65 -18.71 -26.68
CA GLY A 8 2.68 -19.51 -25.45
C GLY A 8 4.07 -19.55 -24.81
N LEU A 9 5.13 -19.78 -25.61
CA LEU A 9 6.51 -19.77 -25.12
C LEU A 9 6.93 -18.38 -24.64
N SER A 10 6.49 -17.32 -25.32
CA SER A 10 6.78 -15.95 -24.90
C SER A 10 6.19 -15.67 -23.51
N GLY A 11 5.00 -16.21 -23.22
CA GLY A 11 4.36 -16.11 -21.92
C GLY A 11 5.14 -16.81 -20.82
N LEU A 12 5.71 -17.99 -21.11
CA LEU A 12 6.55 -18.72 -20.17
C LEU A 12 7.86 -17.96 -19.86
N ILE A 13 8.50 -17.41 -20.89
CA ILE A 13 9.71 -16.59 -20.73
C ILE A 13 9.39 -15.33 -19.90
N ALA A 14 8.31 -14.63 -20.23
CA ALA A 14 7.88 -13.44 -19.49
C ALA A 14 7.57 -13.77 -18.03
N ALA A 15 6.90 -14.89 -17.77
CA ALA A 15 6.65 -15.37 -16.41
C ALA A 15 7.95 -15.61 -15.62
N GLY A 16 8.96 -16.22 -16.25
CA GLY A 16 10.29 -16.36 -15.66
C GLY A 16 10.94 -15.01 -15.30
N LEU A 17 10.84 -14.03 -16.20
CA LEU A 17 11.34 -12.66 -15.97
C LEU A 17 10.57 -11.96 -14.84
N PHE A 18 9.26 -12.14 -14.74
CA PHE A 18 8.45 -11.58 -13.65
C PHE A 18 8.80 -12.18 -12.29
N ILE A 19 8.96 -13.50 -12.21
CA ILE A 19 9.37 -14.19 -10.98
C ILE A 19 10.76 -13.75 -10.55
N TYR A 20 11.72 -13.71 -11.49
CA TYR A 20 13.06 -13.22 -11.20
C TYR A 20 13.04 -11.76 -10.76
N GLY A 21 12.27 -10.91 -11.45
CA GLY A 21 12.09 -9.50 -11.11
C GLY A 21 11.56 -9.32 -9.69
N LEU A 22 10.52 -10.06 -9.30
CA LEU A 22 9.96 -10.05 -7.95
C LEU A 22 10.98 -10.50 -6.89
N LYS A 23 11.73 -11.57 -7.17
CA LYS A 23 12.81 -12.03 -6.28
C LYS A 23 13.89 -10.98 -6.12
N ALA A 24 14.32 -10.34 -7.20
CA ALA A 24 15.32 -9.27 -7.14
C ALA A 24 14.80 -8.02 -6.41
N MET A 25 13.48 -7.76 -6.42
CA MET A 25 12.85 -6.68 -5.66
C MET A 25 12.79 -6.92 -4.15
N SER A 26 13.05 -8.13 -3.67
CA SER A 26 13.07 -8.42 -2.22
C SER A 26 14.37 -8.02 -1.53
N SER A 27 15.38 -7.54 -2.26
CA SER A 27 16.64 -7.04 -1.71
C SER A 27 16.89 -5.61 -2.16
N PRO A 28 17.31 -4.69 -1.26
CA PRO A 28 17.62 -3.30 -1.63
C PRO A 28 18.64 -3.18 -2.76
N VAL A 29 19.66 -4.05 -2.78
CA VAL A 29 20.77 -3.99 -3.75
C VAL A 29 20.30 -4.31 -5.17
N THR A 30 19.42 -5.31 -5.30
CA THR A 30 18.93 -5.80 -6.59
C THR A 30 17.60 -5.18 -7.00
N ALA A 31 16.96 -4.36 -6.15
CA ALA A 31 15.59 -3.90 -6.36
C ALA A 31 15.39 -3.17 -7.69
N VAL A 32 16.34 -2.30 -8.06
CA VAL A 32 16.32 -1.56 -9.34
C VAL A 32 16.42 -2.52 -10.53
N SER A 33 17.36 -3.47 -10.49
CA SER A 33 17.51 -4.47 -11.56
C SER A 33 16.27 -5.37 -11.68
N GLY A 34 15.60 -5.65 -10.55
CA GLY A 34 14.40 -6.46 -10.50
C GLY A 34 13.22 -5.82 -11.24
N ILE A 35 12.92 -4.55 -10.94
CA ILE A 35 11.83 -3.84 -11.62
C ILE A 35 12.12 -3.64 -13.11
N VAL A 36 13.38 -3.39 -13.49
CA VAL A 36 13.79 -3.29 -14.90
C VAL A 36 13.60 -4.62 -15.63
N THR A 37 13.97 -5.74 -15.01
CA THR A 37 13.80 -7.07 -15.60
C THR A 37 12.33 -7.41 -15.82
N ALA A 38 11.47 -7.11 -14.85
CA ALA A 38 10.03 -7.25 -15.00
C ALA A 38 9.49 -6.35 -16.14
N GLY A 39 10.01 -5.13 -16.27
CA GLY A 39 9.69 -4.21 -17.37
C GLY A 39 10.00 -4.79 -18.76
N TYR A 40 11.18 -5.39 -18.93
CA TYR A 40 11.52 -6.09 -20.18
C TYR A 40 10.59 -7.28 -20.46
N GLY A 41 10.22 -8.05 -19.43
CA GLY A 41 9.23 -9.12 -19.56
C GLY A 41 7.87 -8.62 -20.08
N MET A 42 7.42 -7.46 -19.59
CA MET A 42 6.16 -6.84 -20.04
C MET A 42 6.23 -6.37 -21.51
N ILE A 43 7.31 -5.68 -21.90
CA ILE A 43 7.51 -5.26 -23.30
C ILE A 43 7.52 -6.48 -24.22
N PHE A 44 8.23 -7.54 -23.83
CA PHE A 44 8.36 -8.76 -24.60
C PHE A 44 7.03 -9.46 -24.83
N VAL A 45 6.23 -9.69 -23.77
CA VAL A 45 4.95 -10.41 -23.89
C VAL A 45 3.90 -9.61 -24.65
N ILE A 46 3.85 -8.29 -24.46
CA ILE A 46 2.95 -7.41 -25.23
C ILE A 46 3.31 -7.48 -26.71
N THR A 47 4.59 -7.35 -27.04
CA THR A 47 5.07 -7.43 -28.43
C THR A 47 4.73 -8.77 -29.06
N ALA A 48 4.94 -9.87 -28.34
CA ALA A 48 4.58 -11.20 -28.82
C ALA A 48 3.06 -11.38 -29.02
N THR A 49 2.22 -10.74 -28.19
CA THR A 49 0.76 -10.79 -28.32
C THR A 49 0.27 -10.20 -29.65
N PHE A 50 0.97 -9.22 -30.22
CA PHE A 50 0.65 -8.69 -31.55
C PHE A 50 0.84 -9.71 -32.69
N LEU A 51 1.55 -10.83 -32.47
CA LEU A 51 1.61 -11.90 -33.47
C LEU A 51 0.24 -12.57 -33.69
N ASN A 52 -0.69 -12.47 -32.73
CA ASN A 52 -2.06 -12.96 -32.90
C ASN A 52 -2.81 -12.22 -34.03
N LEU A 53 -2.35 -11.05 -34.48
CA LEU A 53 -2.88 -10.37 -35.66
C LEU A 53 -2.82 -11.22 -36.93
N PHE A 54 -1.86 -12.14 -37.01
CA PHE A 54 -1.70 -13.04 -38.17
C PHE A 54 -2.60 -14.30 -38.08
N ASN A 55 -3.27 -14.51 -36.94
CA ASN A 55 -4.12 -15.68 -36.69
C ASN A 55 -5.53 -15.26 -36.24
N VAL A 56 -6.06 -14.18 -36.82
CA VAL A 56 -7.43 -13.70 -36.54
C VAL A 56 -8.48 -14.52 -37.29
N THR A 57 -9.66 -14.66 -36.68
CA THR A 57 -10.81 -15.34 -37.29
C THR A 57 -11.28 -14.63 -38.56
N GLU A 58 -11.89 -15.37 -39.50
CA GLU A 58 -12.43 -14.80 -40.74
C GLU A 58 -13.43 -13.65 -40.48
N ALA A 59 -14.24 -13.79 -39.43
CA ALA A 59 -15.20 -12.76 -38.99
C ALA A 59 -14.51 -11.47 -38.51
N ALA A 60 -13.29 -11.56 -37.96
CA ALA A 60 -12.55 -10.41 -37.46
C ALA A 60 -11.73 -9.68 -38.55
N LYS A 61 -11.43 -10.35 -39.68
CA LYS A 61 -10.59 -9.76 -40.75
C LYS A 61 -11.11 -8.42 -41.30
N PRO A 62 -12.41 -8.21 -41.55
CA PRO A 62 -12.91 -6.93 -42.03
C PRO A 62 -12.68 -5.77 -41.05
N HIS A 63 -12.62 -6.08 -39.75
CA HIS A 63 -12.45 -5.11 -38.67
C HIS A 63 -11.01 -5.01 -38.18
N LEU A 64 -10.08 -5.78 -38.75
CA LEU A 64 -8.71 -5.92 -38.24
C LEU A 64 -7.98 -4.58 -38.12
N LEU A 65 -8.05 -3.73 -39.15
CA LEU A 65 -7.38 -2.43 -39.15
C LEU A 65 -7.97 -1.51 -38.07
N VAL A 66 -9.29 -1.48 -37.94
CA VAL A 66 -9.98 -0.66 -36.92
C VAL A 66 -9.61 -1.14 -35.53
N ASN A 67 -9.68 -2.44 -35.26
CA ASN A 67 -9.34 -3.03 -33.98
C ASN A 67 -7.86 -2.83 -33.63
N LEU A 68 -6.97 -2.92 -34.61
CA LEU A 68 -5.54 -2.63 -34.43
C LEU A 68 -5.31 -1.17 -34.04
N VAL A 69 -5.94 -0.23 -34.74
CA VAL A 69 -5.85 1.21 -34.44
C VAL A 69 -6.38 1.48 -33.02
N LEU A 70 -7.52 0.89 -32.66
CA LEU A 70 -8.10 1.01 -31.32
C LEU A 70 -7.19 0.42 -30.24
N ALA A 71 -6.59 -0.76 -30.48
CA ALA A 71 -5.67 -1.40 -29.54
C ALA A 71 -4.40 -0.56 -29.31
N VAL A 72 -3.79 -0.05 -30.39
CA VAL A 72 -2.61 0.83 -30.30
C VAL A 72 -2.97 2.15 -29.63
N LEU A 73 -4.12 2.75 -29.97
CA LEU A 73 -4.59 3.98 -29.34
C LEU A 73 -4.81 3.78 -27.84
N ALA A 74 -5.48 2.70 -27.43
CA ALA A 74 -5.70 2.38 -26.03
C ALA A 74 -4.38 2.17 -25.28
N LEU A 75 -3.43 1.45 -25.88
CA LEU A 75 -2.09 1.25 -25.32
C LEU A 75 -1.35 2.59 -25.14
N VAL A 76 -1.35 3.43 -26.18
CA VAL A 76 -0.68 4.74 -26.13
C VAL A 76 -1.31 5.65 -25.08
N LEU A 77 -2.64 5.77 -25.04
CA LEU A 77 -3.34 6.61 -24.07
C LEU A 77 -3.12 6.11 -22.64
N GLY A 78 -3.26 4.80 -22.41
CA GLY A 78 -3.04 4.18 -21.10
C GLY A 78 -1.61 4.35 -20.60
N CYS A 79 -0.62 4.01 -21.43
CA CYS A 79 0.80 4.14 -21.08
C CYS A 79 1.22 5.61 -20.91
N ALA A 80 0.74 6.52 -21.76
CA ALA A 80 1.05 7.94 -21.65
C ALA A 80 0.48 8.53 -20.35
N TRP A 81 -0.78 8.24 -20.03
CA TRP A 81 -1.41 8.74 -18.81
C TRP A 81 -0.77 8.15 -17.56
N ALA A 82 -0.59 6.83 -17.49
CA ALA A 82 0.02 6.17 -16.34
C ALA A 82 1.49 6.60 -16.16
N GLY A 83 2.25 6.71 -17.26
CA GLY A 83 3.63 7.17 -17.25
C GLY A 83 3.78 8.63 -16.85
N TRP A 84 2.88 9.51 -17.29
CA TRP A 84 2.85 10.91 -16.85
C TRP A 84 2.50 11.03 -15.37
N ARG A 85 1.41 10.40 -14.93
CA ARG A 85 0.98 10.46 -13.52
C ARG A 85 2.00 9.83 -12.57
N GLY A 86 2.59 8.70 -12.94
CA GLY A 86 3.63 8.03 -12.15
C GLY A 86 4.91 8.86 -11.96
N ARG A 87 5.26 9.72 -12.92
CA ARG A 87 6.43 10.62 -12.81
C ARG A 87 6.18 11.93 -12.08
N THR A 88 4.93 12.39 -12.03
CA THR A 88 4.57 13.72 -11.53
C THR A 88 3.96 13.71 -10.12
N VAL A 89 3.55 12.55 -9.61
CA VAL A 89 2.96 12.45 -8.28
C VAL A 89 4.03 12.66 -7.20
N GLN A 90 3.66 13.37 -6.13
CA GLN A 90 4.52 13.54 -4.96
C GLN A 90 4.70 12.21 -4.22
N MET A 91 5.88 11.98 -3.64
CA MET A 91 6.21 10.73 -2.95
C MET A 91 5.27 10.41 -1.76
N THR A 92 4.72 11.44 -1.13
CA THR A 92 3.72 11.28 -0.06
C THR A 92 2.34 10.83 -0.53
N ALA A 93 2.03 11.05 -1.80
CA ALA A 93 0.81 10.62 -2.47
C ALA A 93 1.00 9.28 -3.24
N MET A 94 2.10 8.56 -3.01
CA MET A 94 2.30 7.23 -3.59
C MET A 94 1.23 6.20 -3.18
N PRO A 95 0.76 6.13 -1.92
CA PRO A 95 -0.22 5.11 -1.53
C PRO A 95 -1.52 5.14 -2.34
N GLN A 96 -2.04 6.34 -2.63
CA GLN A 96 -3.26 6.52 -3.43
C GLN A 96 -3.04 6.20 -4.90
N MET A 97 -1.84 6.43 -5.44
CA MET A 97 -1.51 6.05 -6.81
C MET A 97 -1.43 4.53 -6.97
N VAL A 98 -0.86 3.82 -5.99
CA VAL A 98 -0.87 2.35 -5.96
C VAL A 98 -2.31 1.83 -5.93
N ALA A 99 -3.18 2.43 -5.12
CA ALA A 99 -4.60 2.07 -5.07
C ALA A 99 -5.25 2.18 -6.46
N ILE A 100 -5.17 3.34 -7.13
CA ILE A 100 -5.85 3.53 -8.41
C ILE A 100 -5.28 2.64 -9.53
N PHE A 101 -3.95 2.44 -9.58
CA PHE A 101 -3.32 1.55 -10.55
C PHE A 101 -3.76 0.10 -10.35
N ASN A 102 -3.80 -0.35 -9.10
CA ASN A 102 -4.32 -1.66 -8.77
C ASN A 102 -5.80 -1.82 -9.16
N GLY A 103 -6.63 -0.82 -8.85
CA GLY A 103 -8.04 -0.80 -9.22
C GLY A 103 -8.26 -0.95 -10.72
N MET A 104 -7.50 -0.21 -11.55
CA MET A 104 -7.57 -0.35 -13.01
C MET A 104 -7.13 -1.73 -13.50
N GLY A 105 -6.15 -2.36 -12.83
CA GLY A 105 -5.80 -3.77 -13.10
C GLY A 105 -6.98 -4.70 -12.88
N GLY A 106 -7.66 -4.61 -11.73
CA GLY A 106 -8.88 -5.38 -11.46
C GLY A 106 -10.02 -5.09 -12.45
N GLY A 107 -10.17 -3.82 -12.83
CA GLY A 107 -11.13 -3.40 -13.86
C GLY A 107 -10.82 -4.00 -15.23
N SER A 108 -9.55 -4.10 -15.61
CA SER A 108 -9.16 -4.74 -16.88
C SER A 108 -9.51 -6.24 -16.91
N ALA A 109 -9.32 -6.96 -15.80
CA ALA A 109 -9.74 -8.35 -15.66
C ALA A 109 -11.28 -8.48 -15.75
N ALA A 110 -12.02 -7.58 -15.10
CA ALA A 110 -13.48 -7.55 -15.21
C ALA A 110 -13.98 -7.24 -16.64
N CYS A 111 -13.29 -6.36 -17.38
CA CYS A 111 -13.60 -6.09 -18.78
C CYS A 111 -13.32 -7.30 -19.69
N LEU A 112 -12.23 -8.03 -19.46
CA LEU A 112 -11.94 -9.27 -20.19
C LEU A 112 -13.06 -10.29 -19.97
N ALA A 113 -13.44 -10.51 -18.71
CA ALA A 113 -14.53 -11.42 -18.37
C ALA A 113 -15.88 -10.98 -18.96
N ALA A 114 -16.14 -9.66 -19.01
CA ALA A 114 -17.35 -9.14 -19.64
C ALA A 114 -17.40 -9.43 -21.14
N VAL A 115 -16.27 -9.28 -21.85
CA VAL A 115 -16.15 -9.62 -23.27
C VAL A 115 -16.38 -11.12 -23.49
N GLU A 116 -15.80 -11.98 -22.65
CA GLU A 116 -16.00 -13.42 -22.74
C GLU A 116 -17.47 -13.82 -22.51
N LEU A 117 -18.12 -13.24 -21.50
CA LEU A 117 -19.54 -13.48 -21.19
C LEU A 117 -20.51 -12.84 -22.21
N LEU A 118 -20.01 -11.98 -23.10
CA LEU A 118 -20.75 -11.43 -24.23
C LEU A 118 -20.54 -12.22 -25.52
N SER A 119 -19.53 -13.10 -25.56
CA SER A 119 -19.35 -14.03 -26.68
C SER A 119 -20.47 -15.06 -26.66
N ASP A 120 -20.88 -15.54 -27.83
CA ASP A 120 -21.84 -16.65 -27.98
C ASP A 120 -21.13 -17.99 -28.26
N ASP A 121 -19.85 -18.08 -27.93
CA ASP A 121 -19.04 -19.25 -28.23
C ASP A 121 -19.37 -20.41 -27.27
N PRO A 122 -19.42 -21.67 -27.75
CA PRO A 122 -19.67 -22.82 -26.88
C PRO A 122 -18.57 -22.95 -25.82
N THR A 123 -18.91 -22.65 -24.56
CA THR A 123 -17.99 -22.70 -23.43
C THR A 123 -18.47 -23.70 -22.38
N SER A 124 -17.53 -24.34 -21.67
CA SER A 124 -17.89 -25.29 -20.60
C SER A 124 -18.43 -24.54 -19.38
N PRO A 125 -19.35 -25.13 -18.58
CA PRO A 125 -19.82 -24.51 -17.34
C PRO A 125 -18.69 -24.17 -16.36
N LEU A 126 -17.61 -24.97 -16.35
CA LEU A 126 -16.42 -24.70 -15.54
C LEU A 126 -15.72 -23.41 -16.00
N HIS A 127 -15.55 -23.25 -17.31
CA HIS A 127 -14.92 -22.07 -17.90
C HIS A 127 -15.71 -20.79 -17.59
N LEU A 128 -17.03 -20.83 -17.75
CA LEU A 128 -17.94 -19.73 -17.38
C LEU A 128 -17.90 -19.43 -15.89
N THR A 129 -17.86 -20.45 -15.04
CA THR A 129 -17.75 -20.27 -13.58
C THR A 129 -16.46 -19.55 -13.20
N ILE A 130 -15.34 -19.93 -13.81
CA ILE A 130 -14.04 -19.29 -13.56
C ILE A 130 -14.06 -17.83 -14.05
N THR A 131 -14.65 -17.58 -15.22
CA THR A 131 -14.84 -16.23 -15.79
C THR A 131 -15.67 -15.34 -14.85
N VAL A 132 -16.79 -15.84 -14.34
CA VAL A 132 -17.63 -15.11 -13.39
C VAL A 132 -16.90 -14.85 -12.07
N LEU A 133 -16.09 -15.80 -11.58
CA LEU A 133 -15.28 -15.60 -10.37
C LEU A 133 -14.19 -14.55 -10.58
N GLY A 134 -13.49 -14.57 -11.71
CA GLY A 134 -12.50 -13.56 -12.08
C GLY A 134 -13.13 -12.18 -12.21
N ALA A 135 -14.28 -12.08 -12.88
CA ALA A 135 -15.08 -10.86 -12.98
C ALA A 135 -15.48 -10.30 -11.60
N LEU A 136 -15.99 -11.16 -10.71
CA LEU A 136 -16.42 -10.77 -9.36
C LEU A 136 -15.26 -10.13 -8.59
N ILE A 137 -14.11 -10.80 -8.57
CA ILE A 137 -12.91 -10.33 -7.86
C ILE A 137 -12.37 -9.04 -8.52
N GLY A 138 -12.37 -8.95 -9.84
CA GLY A 138 -11.96 -7.78 -10.60
C GLY A 138 -12.82 -6.54 -10.31
N CYS A 139 -14.15 -6.69 -10.36
CA CYS A 139 -15.10 -5.62 -10.04
C CYS A 139 -14.96 -5.11 -8.60
N ILE A 140 -14.84 -6.02 -7.64
CA ILE A 140 -14.64 -5.67 -6.23
C ILE A 140 -13.33 -4.90 -6.05
N SER A 141 -12.26 -5.34 -6.72
CA SER A 141 -10.95 -4.70 -6.66
C SER A 141 -10.97 -3.31 -7.29
N LEU A 142 -11.66 -3.14 -8.41
CA LEU A 142 -11.80 -1.86 -9.10
C LEU A 142 -12.47 -0.81 -8.19
N THR A 143 -13.70 -1.06 -7.78
CA THR A 143 -14.46 -0.05 -7.00
C THR A 143 -13.93 0.09 -5.59
N GLY A 144 -13.47 -0.99 -4.97
CA GLY A 144 -12.84 -0.91 -3.66
C GLY A 144 -11.58 -0.05 -3.68
N SER A 145 -10.73 -0.21 -4.70
CA SER A 145 -9.55 0.62 -4.88
C SER A 145 -9.87 2.08 -5.18
N ILE A 146 -10.96 2.38 -5.90
CA ILE A 146 -11.43 3.75 -6.12
C ILE A 146 -11.82 4.41 -4.78
N ILE A 147 -12.53 3.70 -3.90
CA ILE A 147 -12.88 4.22 -2.58
C ILE A 147 -11.62 4.41 -1.71
N ALA A 148 -10.68 3.48 -1.76
CA ALA A 148 -9.40 3.60 -1.05
C ALA A 148 -8.59 4.82 -1.52
N TRP A 149 -8.50 5.03 -2.84
CA TRP A 149 -7.90 6.22 -3.45
C TRP A 149 -8.59 7.49 -2.96
N ALA A 150 -9.92 7.55 -3.02
CA ALA A 150 -10.68 8.74 -2.60
C ALA A 150 -10.47 9.09 -1.12
N LYS A 151 -10.30 8.08 -0.25
CA LYS A 151 -10.01 8.29 1.17
C LYS A 151 -8.61 8.82 1.40
N LEU A 152 -7.61 8.27 0.71
CA LEU A 152 -6.22 8.69 0.87
C LEU A 152 -5.95 10.08 0.28
N ASP A 153 -6.59 10.41 -0.86
CA ASP A 153 -6.54 11.72 -1.50
C ASP A 153 -7.30 12.81 -0.71
N GLY A 154 -8.03 12.42 0.35
CA GLY A 154 -8.78 13.35 1.20
C GLY A 154 -10.13 13.79 0.62
N ARG A 155 -10.56 13.23 -0.53
CA ARG A 155 -11.91 13.42 -1.10
C ARG A 155 -13.00 12.81 -0.22
N MET A 156 -12.67 11.72 0.49
CA MET A 156 -13.54 11.08 1.48
C MET A 156 -12.87 11.06 2.85
N LYS A 157 -13.27 11.98 3.73
CA LYS A 157 -12.54 12.25 5.00
C LYS A 157 -12.88 11.30 6.15
N LYS A 158 -14.08 10.72 6.16
CA LYS A 158 -14.56 9.86 7.26
C LYS A 158 -15.08 8.53 6.72
N PRO A 159 -14.89 7.43 7.45
CA PRO A 159 -15.58 6.17 7.14
C PRO A 159 -17.09 6.35 7.19
N VAL A 160 -17.80 5.77 6.23
CA VAL A 160 -19.26 5.82 6.18
C VAL A 160 -19.80 4.53 6.78
N ARG A 161 -20.53 4.67 7.90
CA ARG A 161 -21.08 3.58 8.69
C ARG A 161 -22.58 3.77 8.88
N PHE A 162 -23.37 2.71 8.74
CA PHE A 162 -24.82 2.74 8.99
C PHE A 162 -25.32 1.47 9.69
N GLY A 163 -26.47 1.56 10.35
CA GLY A 163 -27.09 0.45 11.07
C GLY A 163 -27.40 -0.72 10.13
N GLY A 164 -27.00 -1.94 10.51
CA GLY A 164 -27.24 -3.14 9.69
C GLY A 164 -26.30 -3.30 8.47
N GLN A 165 -25.27 -2.46 8.33
CA GLN A 165 -24.36 -2.49 7.16
C GLN A 165 -23.74 -3.86 6.89
N ARG A 166 -23.44 -4.67 7.91
CA ARG A 166 -22.93 -6.04 7.71
C ARG A 166 -23.93 -6.93 6.96
N ILE A 167 -25.20 -6.85 7.34
CA ILE A 167 -26.28 -7.62 6.72
C ILE A 167 -26.49 -7.11 5.29
N PHE A 168 -26.49 -5.79 5.10
CA PHE A 168 -26.58 -5.19 3.77
C PHE A 168 -25.44 -5.65 2.87
N ASN A 169 -24.19 -5.55 3.32
CA ASN A 169 -23.01 -5.99 2.57
C ASN A 169 -23.08 -7.48 2.23
N ALA A 170 -23.47 -8.33 3.19
CA ALA A 170 -23.65 -9.76 2.97
C ALA A 170 -24.76 -10.04 1.95
N GLY A 171 -25.88 -9.30 2.02
CA GLY A 171 -26.97 -9.39 1.05
C GLY A 171 -26.53 -9.02 -0.37
N VAL A 172 -25.82 -7.90 -0.54
CA VAL A 172 -25.28 -7.49 -1.85
C VAL A 172 -24.31 -8.54 -2.40
N PHE A 173 -23.45 -9.11 -1.55
CA PHE A 173 -22.53 -10.16 -1.96
C PHE A 173 -23.25 -11.45 -2.39
N LEU A 174 -24.24 -11.89 -1.61
CA LEU A 174 -25.04 -13.07 -1.96
C LEU A 174 -25.83 -12.86 -3.25
N ILE A 175 -26.40 -11.66 -3.45
CA ILE A 175 -27.06 -11.31 -4.71
C ILE A 175 -26.08 -11.40 -5.87
N ALA A 176 -24.87 -10.87 -5.74
CA ALA A 176 -23.84 -11.01 -6.77
C ALA A 176 -23.53 -12.49 -7.07
N LEU A 177 -23.38 -13.34 -6.05
CA LEU A 177 -23.14 -14.78 -6.26
C LEU A 177 -24.29 -15.48 -6.98
N VAL A 178 -25.54 -15.19 -6.61
CA VAL A 178 -26.73 -15.77 -7.25
C VAL A 178 -26.83 -15.30 -8.70
N LEU A 179 -26.65 -14.01 -8.97
CA LEU A 179 -26.68 -13.47 -10.33
C LEU A 179 -25.54 -14.04 -11.19
N GLY A 180 -24.36 -14.24 -10.61
CA GLY A 180 -23.24 -14.94 -11.26
C GLY A 180 -23.59 -16.38 -11.62
N ALA A 181 -24.19 -17.14 -10.70
CA ALA A 181 -24.65 -18.49 -10.98
C ALA A 181 -25.73 -18.53 -12.07
N LEU A 182 -26.69 -17.61 -12.04
CA LEU A 182 -27.71 -17.48 -13.08
C LEU A 182 -27.09 -17.13 -14.45
N THR A 183 -26.07 -16.30 -14.47
CA THR A 183 -25.30 -15.96 -15.69
C THR A 183 -24.69 -17.21 -16.31
N VAL A 184 -24.10 -18.09 -15.50
CA VAL A 184 -23.55 -19.38 -15.99
C VAL A 184 -24.67 -20.31 -16.48
N MET A 185 -25.76 -20.44 -15.73
CA MET A 185 -26.87 -21.35 -16.06
C MET A 185 -27.66 -20.93 -17.30
N GLN A 186 -27.70 -19.63 -17.59
CA GLN A 186 -28.49 -19.03 -18.67
C GLN A 186 -27.62 -18.40 -19.76
N TYR A 187 -26.34 -18.79 -19.82
CA TYR A 187 -25.38 -18.28 -20.79
C TYR A 187 -25.87 -18.48 -22.24
N ALA A 188 -25.58 -17.51 -23.10
CA ALA A 188 -26.04 -17.46 -24.49
C ALA A 188 -27.57 -17.61 -24.66
N THR A 189 -28.35 -17.19 -23.65
CA THR A 189 -29.82 -17.10 -23.75
C THR A 189 -30.29 -15.67 -23.45
N PRO A 190 -31.40 -15.20 -24.05
CA PRO A 190 -31.96 -13.88 -23.74
C PRO A 190 -32.30 -13.68 -22.26
N MET A 191 -32.58 -14.77 -21.53
CA MET A 191 -32.87 -14.70 -20.09
C MET A 191 -31.61 -14.44 -19.24
N GLY A 192 -30.41 -14.77 -19.76
CA GLY A 192 -29.12 -14.61 -19.08
C GLY A 192 -28.52 -13.21 -19.17
N GLU A 193 -28.99 -12.35 -20.08
CA GLU A 193 -28.47 -10.99 -20.27
C GLU A 193 -28.66 -10.11 -19.03
N LEU A 194 -29.89 -10.08 -18.49
CA LEU A 194 -30.21 -9.26 -17.32
C LEU A 194 -29.46 -9.74 -16.06
N PRO A 195 -29.41 -11.04 -15.71
CA PRO A 195 -28.58 -11.54 -14.62
C PRO A 195 -27.11 -11.16 -14.75
N ARG A 196 -26.52 -11.24 -15.96
CA ARG A 196 -25.13 -10.85 -16.22
C ARG A 196 -24.89 -9.38 -15.89
N ASP A 197 -25.71 -8.49 -16.42
CA ASP A 197 -25.51 -7.05 -16.25
C ASP A 197 -25.72 -6.62 -14.79
N LEU A 198 -26.72 -7.22 -14.12
CA LEU A 198 -26.95 -7.02 -12.69
C LEU A 198 -25.83 -7.64 -11.84
N PHE A 199 -25.22 -8.74 -12.27
CA PHE A 199 -24.07 -9.34 -11.59
C PHE A 199 -22.90 -8.35 -11.55
N PHE A 200 -22.54 -7.73 -12.69
CA PHE A 200 -21.48 -6.72 -12.73
C PHE A 200 -21.81 -5.52 -11.83
N LEU A 201 -23.05 -5.03 -11.88
CA LEU A 201 -23.48 -3.92 -11.03
C LEU A 201 -23.40 -4.27 -9.54
N ALA A 202 -23.86 -5.46 -9.15
CA ALA A 202 -23.82 -5.94 -7.77
C ALA A 202 -22.37 -6.16 -7.27
N ALA A 203 -21.49 -6.69 -8.11
CA ALA A 203 -20.07 -6.88 -7.80
C ALA A 203 -19.34 -5.53 -7.60
N LEU A 204 -19.58 -4.57 -8.51
CA LEU A 204 -19.07 -3.20 -8.39
C LEU A 204 -19.60 -2.52 -7.12
N LEU A 205 -20.89 -2.65 -6.83
CA LEU A 205 -21.51 -2.13 -5.62
C LEU A 205 -20.90 -2.75 -4.36
N PHE A 206 -20.67 -4.07 -4.36
CA PHE A 206 -20.07 -4.75 -3.22
C PHE A 206 -18.66 -4.22 -2.90
N GLY A 207 -17.82 -3.97 -3.91
CA GLY A 207 -16.50 -3.37 -3.70
C GLY A 207 -16.56 -1.99 -3.01
N VAL A 208 -17.55 -1.17 -3.37
CA VAL A 208 -17.85 0.09 -2.67
C VAL A 208 -18.25 -0.20 -1.22
N CYS A 209 -19.27 -1.03 -1.01
CA CYS A 209 -19.84 -1.36 0.29
C CYS A 209 -18.82 -1.96 1.27
N MET A 210 -17.90 -2.79 0.77
CA MET A 210 -16.82 -3.41 1.53
C MET A 210 -15.80 -2.37 2.02
N THR A 211 -15.49 -1.35 1.19
CA THR A 211 -14.43 -0.38 1.51
C THR A 211 -14.94 0.82 2.30
N LEU A 212 -16.21 1.22 2.12
CA LEU A 212 -16.82 2.39 2.76
C LEU A 212 -16.61 2.49 4.29
N PRO A 213 -16.78 1.42 5.08
CA PRO A 213 -16.73 1.54 6.54
C PRO A 213 -15.31 1.48 7.13
N ILE A 214 -14.31 1.18 6.30
CA ILE A 214 -12.91 1.00 6.73
C ILE A 214 -12.21 2.35 6.97
N GLY A 215 -11.41 2.43 8.04
CA GLY A 215 -10.66 3.62 8.47
C GLY A 215 -9.52 4.02 7.54
N GLY A 216 -9.15 5.31 7.56
CA GLY A 216 -8.12 5.88 6.69
C GLY A 216 -6.71 5.29 6.86
N ALA A 217 -6.33 4.75 8.03
CA ALA A 217 -5.05 4.06 8.17
C ALA A 217 -5.14 2.55 8.31
N ASP A 218 -6.31 1.97 8.11
CA ASP A 218 -6.43 0.57 7.69
C ASP A 218 -6.36 0.44 6.16
N MET A 219 -6.43 1.57 5.43
CA MET A 219 -6.31 1.62 3.97
C MET A 219 -5.06 0.92 3.41
N PRO A 220 -3.86 0.97 4.04
CA PRO A 220 -2.70 0.27 3.50
C PRO A 220 -2.93 -1.25 3.39
N VAL A 221 -3.56 -1.86 4.40
CA VAL A 221 -3.90 -3.29 4.41
C VAL A 221 -4.95 -3.60 3.34
N VAL A 222 -5.94 -2.72 3.19
CA VAL A 222 -6.98 -2.86 2.15
C VAL A 222 -6.40 -2.77 0.74
N ILE A 223 -5.44 -1.87 0.50
CA ILE A 223 -4.77 -1.74 -0.80
C ILE A 223 -3.98 -3.01 -1.11
N SER A 224 -3.25 -3.54 -0.12
CA SER A 224 -2.53 -4.81 -0.26
C SER A 224 -3.49 -5.97 -0.55
N LEU A 225 -4.65 -6.01 0.11
CA LEU A 225 -5.68 -7.02 -0.15
C LEU A 225 -6.22 -6.91 -1.58
N TYR A 226 -6.55 -5.70 -2.05
CA TYR A 226 -7.00 -5.53 -3.43
C TYR A 226 -5.91 -5.80 -4.45
N ASN A 227 -4.64 -5.67 -4.10
CA ASN A 227 -3.51 -6.12 -4.91
C ASN A 227 -3.48 -7.65 -5.04
N ALA A 228 -3.72 -8.36 -3.94
CA ALA A 228 -3.87 -9.82 -3.98
C ALA A 228 -5.07 -10.24 -4.84
N PHE A 229 -6.22 -9.57 -4.69
CA PHE A 229 -7.42 -9.84 -5.46
C PHE A 229 -7.22 -9.57 -6.95
N THR A 230 -6.56 -8.47 -7.31
CA THR A 230 -6.26 -8.16 -8.71
C THR A 230 -5.36 -9.21 -9.34
N GLY A 231 -4.30 -9.65 -8.63
CA GLY A 231 -3.47 -10.76 -9.08
C GLY A 231 -4.27 -12.05 -9.28
N LEU A 232 -5.11 -12.42 -8.31
CA LEU A 232 -5.95 -13.61 -8.41
C LEU A 232 -6.95 -13.53 -9.58
N ALA A 233 -7.62 -12.39 -9.76
CA ALA A 233 -8.52 -12.16 -10.89
C ALA A 233 -7.81 -12.34 -12.23
N VAL A 234 -6.64 -11.69 -12.41
CA VAL A 234 -5.83 -11.82 -13.62
C VAL A 234 -5.37 -13.27 -13.83
N GLY A 235 -5.04 -14.00 -12.77
CA GLY A 235 -4.67 -15.41 -12.85
C GLY A 235 -5.81 -16.31 -13.32
N LEU A 236 -7.04 -16.05 -12.84
CA LEU A 236 -8.25 -16.73 -13.29
C LEU A 236 -8.61 -16.38 -14.74
N GLU A 237 -8.53 -15.10 -15.12
CA GLU A 237 -8.72 -14.68 -16.53
C GLU A 237 -7.62 -15.25 -17.43
N GLY A 238 -6.42 -15.45 -16.92
CA GLY A 238 -5.38 -16.19 -17.63
C GLY A 238 -5.79 -17.63 -17.94
N TYR A 239 -6.53 -18.28 -17.03
CA TYR A 239 -7.09 -19.61 -17.27
C TYR A 239 -8.16 -19.59 -18.37
N VAL A 240 -9.08 -18.63 -18.30
CA VAL A 240 -10.13 -18.40 -19.31
C VAL A 240 -9.49 -18.19 -20.68
N MET A 241 -8.51 -17.29 -20.78
CA MET A 241 -7.85 -16.97 -22.04
C MET A 241 -6.83 -18.03 -22.51
N ASN A 242 -6.66 -19.13 -21.77
CA ASN A 242 -5.60 -20.11 -21.98
C ASN A 242 -4.22 -19.47 -22.18
N ASN A 243 -3.90 -18.45 -21.37
CA ASN A 243 -2.71 -17.63 -21.49
C ASN A 243 -1.76 -17.88 -20.29
N PRO A 244 -0.66 -18.64 -20.49
CA PRO A 244 0.29 -18.95 -19.42
C PRO A 244 0.90 -17.72 -18.75
N ALA A 245 1.08 -16.61 -19.48
CA ALA A 245 1.65 -15.39 -18.92
C ALA A 245 0.74 -14.80 -17.84
N LEU A 246 -0.55 -14.67 -18.15
CA LEU A 246 -1.56 -14.14 -17.23
C LEU A 246 -1.79 -15.09 -16.05
N MET A 247 -1.88 -16.40 -16.31
CA MET A 247 -2.00 -17.40 -15.25
C MET A 247 -0.86 -17.28 -14.24
N ILE A 248 0.39 -17.32 -14.71
CA ILE A 248 1.55 -17.36 -13.81
C ILE A 248 1.75 -16.00 -13.14
N ALA A 249 1.74 -14.89 -13.90
CA ALA A 249 1.95 -13.56 -13.33
C ALA A 249 0.84 -13.22 -12.32
N GLY A 250 -0.42 -13.51 -12.65
CA GLY A 250 -1.56 -13.26 -11.77
C GLY A 250 -1.46 -14.05 -10.47
N MET A 251 -1.21 -15.37 -10.53
CA MET A 251 -1.11 -16.21 -9.33
C MET A 251 0.09 -15.84 -8.45
N VAL A 252 1.23 -15.47 -9.04
CA VAL A 252 2.40 -14.99 -8.31
C VAL A 252 2.11 -13.67 -7.59
N VAL A 253 1.49 -12.69 -8.27
CA VAL A 253 1.10 -11.42 -7.65
C VAL A 253 0.04 -11.63 -6.57
N GLY A 254 -0.94 -12.51 -6.83
CA GLY A 254 -2.01 -12.84 -5.88
C GLY A 254 -1.46 -13.43 -4.58
N SER A 255 -0.61 -14.44 -4.68
CA SER A 255 0.02 -15.08 -3.52
C SER A 255 0.96 -14.14 -2.74
N ALA A 256 1.83 -13.40 -3.44
CA ALA A 256 2.70 -12.41 -2.81
C ALA A 256 1.90 -11.29 -2.11
N GLY A 257 0.83 -10.82 -2.74
CA GLY A 257 -0.09 -9.83 -2.18
C GLY A 257 -0.81 -10.34 -0.93
N THR A 258 -1.28 -11.60 -0.92
CA THR A 258 -1.91 -12.20 0.27
C THR A 258 -0.92 -12.27 1.44
N LEU A 259 0.31 -12.72 1.19
CA LEU A 259 1.35 -12.77 2.22
C LEU A 259 1.66 -11.38 2.77
N LEU A 260 1.87 -10.39 1.90
CA LEU A 260 2.11 -9.01 2.29
C LEU A 260 0.97 -8.46 3.14
N THR A 261 -0.28 -8.75 2.77
CA THR A 261 -1.47 -8.32 3.50
C THR A 261 -1.47 -8.86 4.93
N VAL A 262 -1.11 -10.15 5.10
CA VAL A 262 -1.01 -10.78 6.42
C VAL A 262 0.13 -10.17 7.25
N LEU A 263 1.30 -9.96 6.64
CA LEU A 263 2.46 -9.36 7.30
C LEU A 263 2.15 -7.93 7.78
N MET A 264 1.49 -7.13 6.94
CA MET A 264 1.07 -5.78 7.30
C MET A 264 0.04 -5.78 8.44
N ALA A 265 -0.98 -6.63 8.36
CA ALA A 265 -1.99 -6.74 9.40
C ALA A 265 -1.36 -7.15 10.74
N LYS A 266 -0.46 -8.14 10.73
CA LYS A 266 0.31 -8.58 11.89
C LYS A 266 1.20 -7.47 12.45
N ALA A 267 1.88 -6.71 11.61
CA ALA A 267 2.71 -5.58 12.03
C ALA A 267 1.89 -4.43 12.63
N MET A 268 0.62 -4.30 12.26
CA MET A 268 -0.36 -3.38 12.88
C MET A 268 -1.05 -4.00 14.10
N ASN A 269 -0.72 -5.24 14.46
CA ASN A 269 -1.39 -6.05 15.48
C ASN A 269 -2.92 -6.05 15.34
N ARG A 270 -3.39 -6.16 14.10
CA ARG A 270 -4.80 -6.33 13.73
C ARG A 270 -4.94 -7.60 12.93
N SER A 271 -5.98 -8.41 13.20
CA SER A 271 -6.32 -9.51 12.30
C SER A 271 -6.97 -8.97 11.03
N LEU A 272 -6.83 -9.68 9.91
CA LEU A 272 -7.49 -9.31 8.64
C LEU A 272 -9.01 -9.22 8.82
N THR A 273 -9.59 -10.13 9.61
CA THR A 273 -11.01 -10.12 9.98
C THR A 273 -11.39 -8.85 10.71
N ASN A 274 -10.54 -8.34 11.62
CA ASN A 274 -10.80 -7.08 12.30
C ASN A 274 -10.67 -5.89 11.32
N VAL A 275 -9.71 -5.90 10.39
CA VAL A 275 -9.60 -4.82 9.40
C VAL A 275 -10.85 -4.73 8.50
N LEU A 276 -11.35 -5.88 8.04
CA LEU A 276 -12.48 -5.95 7.11
C LEU A 276 -13.85 -5.88 7.79
N PHE A 277 -13.95 -6.43 9.00
CA PHE A 277 -15.22 -6.66 9.68
C PHE A 277 -15.23 -6.23 11.14
N SER A 278 -14.22 -5.51 11.68
CA SER A 278 -14.27 -5.02 13.07
C SER A 278 -15.56 -4.26 13.33
N ASN A 279 -16.11 -4.44 14.55
CA ASN A 279 -17.33 -3.81 15.01
C ASN A 279 -17.27 -2.31 14.68
N PHE A 280 -18.11 -1.89 13.73
CA PHE A 280 -18.25 -0.49 13.32
C PHE A 280 -18.96 0.37 14.39
N GLY A 281 -18.78 0.03 15.65
CA GLY A 281 -19.03 0.83 16.83
C GLY A 281 -17.78 0.77 17.70
N ASP A 282 -17.18 1.93 17.95
CA ASP A 282 -16.08 2.05 18.91
C ASP A 282 -16.51 1.35 20.19
N SER A 283 -15.76 0.31 20.60
CA SER A 283 -15.62 0.08 22.03
C SER A 283 -14.88 1.31 22.54
N THR A 284 -15.64 2.32 22.96
CA THR A 284 -15.16 3.43 23.76
C THR A 284 -14.68 2.88 25.10
N SER A 285 -13.54 2.20 25.11
CA SER A 285 -12.69 2.22 26.29
C SER A 285 -12.09 3.61 26.32
N SER A 286 -12.76 4.50 27.06
CA SER A 286 -12.16 5.74 27.53
C SER A 286 -11.00 5.37 28.45
N ALA A 287 -9.83 5.08 27.86
CA ALA A 287 -8.59 5.00 28.59
C ALA A 287 -8.43 6.32 29.34
N LYS A 288 -8.23 6.25 30.66
CA LYS A 288 -7.88 7.42 31.46
C LYS A 288 -6.61 7.99 30.83
N GLY A 289 -6.67 9.25 30.38
CA GLY A 289 -5.51 9.91 29.79
C GLY A 289 -4.31 9.84 30.74
N PRO A 290 -3.09 9.65 30.22
CA PRO A 290 -1.87 9.60 31.04
C PRO A 290 -1.78 10.81 31.98
N GLN A 291 -1.38 10.55 33.23
CA GLN A 291 -1.13 11.59 34.23
C GLN A 291 0.32 12.08 34.12
N GLY A 292 0.51 13.40 34.06
CA GLY A 292 1.81 14.04 34.03
C GLY A 292 1.77 15.39 33.31
N GLU A 293 2.87 16.12 33.35
CA GLU A 293 3.07 17.34 32.57
C GLU A 293 4.06 17.05 31.43
N MET A 294 3.76 17.54 30.23
CA MET A 294 4.70 17.42 29.11
C MET A 294 5.80 18.48 29.28
N HIS A 295 7.05 18.04 29.35
CA HIS A 295 8.18 18.97 29.31
C HIS A 295 8.44 19.38 27.86
N SER A 296 8.60 20.68 27.59
CA SER A 296 8.92 21.19 26.27
C SER A 296 10.23 21.97 26.25
N VAL A 297 10.93 21.92 25.12
CA VAL A 297 12.18 22.65 24.91
C VAL A 297 12.19 23.30 23.53
N ASP A 298 13.01 24.34 23.36
CA ASP A 298 13.27 24.94 22.07
C ASP A 298 14.07 24.01 21.15
N PRO A 299 13.84 24.09 19.82
CA PRO A 299 14.59 23.28 18.84
C PRO A 299 16.12 23.39 18.98
N ALA A 300 16.62 24.57 19.33
CA ALA A 300 18.06 24.84 19.44
C ALA A 300 18.72 24.01 20.57
N ASP A 301 18.06 23.89 21.73
CA ASP A 301 18.60 23.15 22.87
C ASP A 301 18.58 21.65 22.62
N ALA A 302 17.50 21.15 21.99
CA ALA A 302 17.43 19.75 21.56
C ALA A 302 18.55 19.42 20.57
N ALA A 303 18.79 20.31 19.59
CA ALA A 303 19.85 20.15 18.61
C ALA A 303 21.25 20.17 19.25
N THR A 304 21.45 21.07 20.21
CA THR A 304 22.70 21.16 20.99
C THR A 304 22.96 19.88 21.77
N THR A 305 21.93 19.34 22.43
CA THR A 305 22.01 18.06 23.16
C THR A 305 22.44 16.92 22.23
N MET A 306 21.86 16.86 21.02
CA MET A 306 22.22 15.83 20.03
C MET A 306 23.62 15.99 19.44
N ARG A 307 24.12 17.22 19.28
CA ARG A 307 25.49 17.48 18.80
C ARG A 307 26.56 16.95 19.75
N TYR A 308 26.28 16.97 21.06
CA TYR A 308 27.20 16.47 22.10
C TYR A 308 26.90 15.02 22.54
N ALA A 309 25.93 14.36 21.93
CA ALA A 309 25.64 12.95 22.19
C ALA A 309 26.65 12.05 21.46
N SER A 310 26.90 10.84 21.99
CA SER A 310 27.72 9.86 21.28
C SER A 310 26.91 9.10 20.24
N SER A 311 25.61 8.90 20.50
CA SER A 311 24.71 8.13 19.64
C SER A 311 23.30 8.73 19.57
N VAL A 312 22.73 8.80 18.37
CA VAL A 312 21.37 9.30 18.13
C VAL A 312 20.58 8.31 17.28
N ILE A 313 19.45 7.82 17.79
CA ILE A 313 18.49 7.02 16.99
C ILE A 313 17.32 7.91 16.57
N ILE A 314 17.10 8.02 15.26
CA ILE A 314 16.02 8.82 14.67
C ILE A 314 14.86 7.90 14.30
N ILE A 315 13.66 8.25 14.77
CA ILE A 315 12.41 7.52 14.54
C ILE A 315 11.48 8.38 13.68
N PRO A 316 11.52 8.24 12.35
CA PRO A 316 10.66 8.98 11.44
C PRO A 316 9.23 8.42 11.44
N GLY A 317 8.24 9.32 11.49
CA GLY A 317 6.82 8.99 11.36
C GLY A 317 6.12 9.77 10.25
N TYR A 318 4.81 9.57 10.12
CA TYR A 318 4.02 10.21 9.07
C TYR A 318 4.06 11.75 9.12
N GLY A 319 4.27 12.35 10.31
CA GLY A 319 4.41 13.81 10.41
C GLY A 319 5.63 14.37 9.68
N LEU A 320 6.72 13.60 9.53
CA LEU A 320 7.87 13.98 8.70
C LEU A 320 7.46 14.12 7.22
N ALA A 321 6.69 13.13 6.74
CA ALA A 321 6.18 13.10 5.38
C ALA A 321 5.22 14.27 5.09
N VAL A 322 4.27 14.53 5.99
CA VAL A 322 3.31 15.63 5.84
C VAL A 322 4.01 16.99 5.78
N ALA A 323 5.08 17.17 6.54
CA ALA A 323 5.85 18.40 6.56
C ALA A 323 6.89 18.51 5.42
N GLN A 324 7.07 17.46 4.59
CA GLN A 324 8.13 17.42 3.56
C GLN A 324 9.52 17.73 4.14
N ALA A 325 9.81 17.16 5.32
CA ALA A 325 10.99 17.53 6.11
C ALA A 325 12.18 16.57 5.93
N GLN A 326 12.08 15.54 5.09
CA GLN A 326 13.10 14.50 4.90
C GLN A 326 14.45 15.07 4.46
N GLN A 327 14.47 16.08 3.58
CA GLN A 327 15.70 16.73 3.12
C GLN A 327 16.40 17.49 4.26
N LYS A 328 15.62 18.21 5.08
CA LYS A 328 16.13 18.96 6.22
C LYS A 328 16.61 18.04 7.35
N LEU A 329 15.92 16.92 7.55
CA LEU A 329 16.36 15.88 8.47
C LEU A 329 17.73 15.35 8.06
N TYR A 330 17.92 15.00 6.78
CA TYR A 330 19.21 14.47 6.35
C TYR A 330 20.32 15.52 6.37
N GLU A 331 20.02 16.79 6.08
CA GLU A 331 20.95 17.90 6.29
C GLU A 331 21.42 17.97 7.75
N PHE A 332 20.49 17.85 8.72
CA PHE A 332 20.83 17.80 10.15
C PHE A 332 21.71 16.60 10.49
N VAL A 333 21.36 15.41 9.99
CA VAL A 333 22.13 14.18 10.22
C VAL A 333 23.56 14.27 9.70
N LYS A 334 23.77 14.84 8.51
CA LYS A 334 25.13 15.01 7.96
C LYS A 334 26.03 15.82 8.87
N ILE A 335 25.48 16.84 9.55
CA ILE A 335 26.27 17.68 10.45
C ILE A 335 26.63 16.89 11.71
N LEU A 336 25.68 16.14 12.29
CA LEU A 336 25.95 15.29 13.45
C LEU A 336 27.01 14.21 13.14
N VAL A 337 26.89 13.54 11.99
CA VAL A 337 27.86 12.52 11.57
C VAL A 337 29.24 13.14 11.33
N ALA A 338 29.31 14.35 10.78
CA ALA A 338 30.58 15.07 10.60
C ALA A 338 31.25 15.41 11.94
N ASP A 339 30.48 15.61 13.01
CA ASP A 339 30.96 15.83 14.37
C ASP A 339 31.25 14.51 15.13
N GLY A 340 31.14 13.35 14.46
CA GLY A 340 31.48 12.05 15.03
C GLY A 340 30.34 11.35 15.80
N VAL A 341 29.11 11.85 15.72
CA VAL A 341 27.94 11.23 16.36
C VAL A 341 27.50 10.00 15.55
N ASP A 342 27.29 8.86 16.22
CA ASP A 342 26.72 7.65 15.61
C ASP A 342 25.21 7.81 15.43
N VAL A 343 24.78 8.07 14.19
CA VAL A 343 23.37 8.28 13.86
C VAL A 343 22.78 7.07 13.15
N LYS A 344 21.65 6.57 13.65
CA LYS A 344 20.89 5.47 13.02
C LYS A 344 19.43 5.85 12.82
N PHE A 345 18.81 5.38 11.74
CA PHE A 345 17.37 5.50 11.51
C PHE A 345 16.68 4.19 11.88
N ALA A 346 15.67 4.28 12.76
CA ALA A 346 14.87 3.14 13.17
C ALA A 346 13.50 3.19 12.52
N ILE A 347 13.21 2.24 11.63
CA ILE A 347 11.97 2.22 10.85
C ILE A 347 10.99 1.21 11.43
N HIS A 348 9.83 1.72 11.85
CA HIS A 348 8.71 0.85 12.21
C HIS A 348 8.03 0.32 10.92
N PRO A 349 7.67 -0.98 10.82
CA PRO A 349 7.11 -1.57 9.60
C PRO A 349 5.84 -0.88 9.07
N VAL A 350 5.07 -0.26 9.98
CA VAL A 350 3.81 0.44 9.67
C VAL A 350 3.92 1.96 9.81
N ALA A 351 5.14 2.52 9.85
CA ALA A 351 5.33 3.96 9.83
C ALA A 351 4.88 4.55 8.49
N GLY A 352 3.92 5.47 8.52
CA GLY A 352 3.42 6.18 7.35
C GLY A 352 2.03 5.71 6.89
N ARG A 353 1.83 5.69 5.57
CA ARG A 353 0.55 5.31 4.91
C ARG A 353 0.68 4.20 3.86
N MET A 354 1.83 3.58 3.75
CA MET A 354 2.06 2.38 2.93
C MET A 354 3.25 1.61 3.52
N PRO A 355 3.38 0.30 3.25
CA PRO A 355 4.61 -0.43 3.53
C PRO A 355 5.82 0.28 2.93
N GLY A 356 6.89 0.42 3.71
CA GLY A 356 8.13 1.05 3.25
C GLY A 356 8.02 2.55 2.97
N HIS A 357 6.95 3.24 3.41
CA HIS A 357 6.77 4.68 3.14
C HIS A 357 7.99 5.48 3.61
N MET A 358 8.49 5.23 4.82
CA MET A 358 9.64 5.96 5.36
C MET A 358 10.93 5.62 4.60
N ASN A 359 11.16 4.35 4.24
CA ASN A 359 12.35 3.94 3.47
C ASN A 359 12.44 4.71 2.16
N VAL A 360 11.32 4.84 1.45
CA VAL A 360 11.25 5.55 0.18
C VAL A 360 11.54 7.05 0.35
N LEU A 361 10.97 7.70 1.37
CA LEU A 361 11.21 9.12 1.64
C LEU A 361 12.65 9.41 2.08
N LEU A 362 13.26 8.53 2.87
CA LEU A 362 14.66 8.68 3.27
C LEU A 362 15.61 8.43 2.10
N ALA A 363 15.29 7.46 1.23
CA ALA A 363 16.05 7.24 0.00
C ALA A 363 15.97 8.46 -0.95
N GLU A 364 14.80 9.11 -1.05
CA GLU A 364 14.64 10.37 -1.79
C GLU A 364 15.50 11.50 -1.21
N ALA A 365 15.65 11.55 0.13
CA ALA A 365 16.56 12.47 0.78
C ALA A 365 18.05 12.13 0.55
N GLY A 366 18.35 10.93 0.06
CA GLY A 366 19.72 10.45 -0.16
C GLY A 366 20.37 9.87 1.10
N VAL A 367 19.57 9.41 2.07
CA VAL A 367 20.06 8.73 3.27
C VAL A 367 20.68 7.37 2.86
N PRO A 368 21.90 7.05 3.30
CA PRO A 368 22.54 5.78 3.04
C PRO A 368 21.77 4.61 3.69
N TYR A 369 21.60 3.50 2.96
CA TYR A 369 20.81 2.36 3.43
C TYR A 369 21.41 1.66 4.66
N ASP A 370 22.73 1.70 4.83
CA ASP A 370 23.46 1.19 5.99
C ASP A 370 23.13 1.94 7.29
N MET A 371 22.59 3.16 7.19
CA MET A 371 22.07 3.90 8.33
C MET A 371 20.62 3.54 8.68
N ILE A 372 19.91 2.78 7.84
CA ILE A 372 18.48 2.49 7.98
C ILE A 372 18.30 1.06 8.50
N TYR A 373 17.71 0.95 9.68
CA TYR A 373 17.48 -0.32 10.36
C TYR A 373 15.98 -0.59 10.51
N ASP A 374 15.61 -1.86 10.36
CA ASP A 374 14.28 -2.33 10.72
C ASP A 374 14.15 -2.43 12.25
N MET A 375 12.92 -2.30 12.74
CA MET A 375 12.61 -2.30 14.17
C MET A 375 13.20 -3.50 14.92
N ASP A 376 13.15 -4.70 14.33
CA ASP A 376 13.61 -5.93 14.99
C ASP A 376 15.15 -5.93 15.16
N ASP A 377 15.89 -5.26 14.26
CA ASP A 377 17.35 -5.22 14.28
C ASP A 377 17.90 -4.14 15.23
N ILE A 378 17.14 -3.07 15.47
CA ILE A 378 17.61 -1.89 16.24
C ILE A 378 17.05 -1.81 17.65
N ASN A 379 16.01 -2.58 17.98
CA ASN A 379 15.26 -2.41 19.24
C ASN A 379 16.09 -2.63 20.51
N ASP A 380 17.13 -3.47 20.44
CA ASP A 380 18.05 -3.73 21.56
C ASP A 380 19.05 -2.59 21.79
N SER A 381 19.29 -1.75 20.77
CA SER A 381 20.25 -0.64 20.83
C SER A 381 19.73 0.57 21.60
N PHE A 382 18.40 0.71 21.77
CA PHE A 382 17.82 1.89 22.45
C PHE A 382 18.31 2.05 23.89
N ALA A 383 18.54 0.95 24.63
CA ALA A 383 18.94 1.01 26.04
C ALA A 383 20.33 1.61 26.25
N THR A 384 21.18 1.60 25.22
CA THR A 384 22.54 2.16 25.24
C THR A 384 22.64 3.46 24.45
N THR A 385 21.51 3.99 23.95
CA THR A 385 21.49 5.18 23.11
C THR A 385 21.27 6.44 23.94
N ASP A 386 22.13 7.43 23.74
CA ASP A 386 22.03 8.73 24.41
C ASP A 386 20.74 9.48 24.06
N VAL A 387 20.43 9.62 22.77
CA VAL A 387 19.25 10.38 22.34
C VAL A 387 18.40 9.62 21.32
N ALA A 388 17.09 9.52 21.57
CA ALA A 388 16.10 9.11 20.57
C ALA A 388 15.32 10.33 20.06
N LEU A 389 15.41 10.61 18.75
CA LEU A 389 14.66 11.69 18.10
C LEU A 389 13.44 11.15 17.36
N VAL A 390 12.26 11.32 17.95
CA VAL A 390 10.97 10.92 17.35
C VAL A 390 10.41 12.07 16.53
N ILE A 391 10.14 11.86 15.25
CA ILE A 391 9.68 12.93 14.34
C ILE A 391 8.32 12.59 13.77
N GLY A 392 7.27 13.21 14.29
CA GLY A 392 5.92 13.02 13.75
C GLY A 392 5.39 11.59 13.83
N ALA A 393 5.94 10.77 14.73
CA ALA A 393 5.44 9.46 15.12
C ALA A 393 4.66 9.55 16.44
N ASN A 394 3.67 8.67 16.62
CA ASN A 394 2.93 8.58 17.87
C ASN A 394 2.70 7.13 18.29
N ASP A 395 1.85 6.40 17.55
CA ASP A 395 1.45 5.04 17.93
C ASP A 395 2.63 4.06 17.94
N VAL A 396 3.54 4.19 16.96
CA VAL A 396 4.72 3.30 16.78
C VAL A 396 5.79 3.41 17.86
N VAL A 397 5.65 4.38 18.76
CA VAL A 397 6.53 4.58 19.94
C VAL A 397 5.72 4.58 21.24
N ASN A 398 4.46 4.15 21.22
CA ASN A 398 3.55 4.24 22.37
C ASN A 398 3.71 3.03 23.30
N PRO A 399 4.24 3.19 24.54
CA PRO A 399 4.46 2.09 25.47
C PRO A 399 3.17 1.37 25.93
N GLU A 400 1.98 1.99 25.78
CA GLU A 400 0.71 1.34 26.12
C GLU A 400 0.48 0.05 25.35
N ALA A 401 1.05 -0.05 24.15
CA ALA A 401 1.01 -1.26 23.35
C ALA A 401 1.60 -2.47 24.10
N LEU A 402 2.52 -2.26 25.05
CA LEU A 402 3.16 -3.33 25.82
C LEU A 402 2.45 -3.61 27.15
N THR A 403 1.92 -2.57 27.79
CA THR A 403 1.51 -2.64 29.21
C THR A 403 0.00 -2.67 29.42
N ASP A 404 -0.79 -2.03 28.57
CA ASP A 404 -2.23 -1.82 28.81
C ASP A 404 -3.10 -2.66 27.89
N LYS A 405 -3.68 -3.74 28.43
CA LYS A 405 -4.60 -4.65 27.72
C LYS A 405 -5.89 -3.98 27.23
N SER A 406 -6.26 -2.83 27.78
CA SER A 406 -7.44 -2.07 27.38
C SER A 406 -7.19 -1.11 26.23
N SER A 407 -5.91 -0.88 25.89
CA SER A 407 -5.50 0.00 24.80
C SER A 407 -5.81 -0.64 23.43
N PRO A 408 -6.35 0.11 22.45
CA PRO A 408 -6.64 -0.40 21.11
C PRO A 408 -5.40 -0.82 20.32
N ILE A 409 -4.20 -0.54 20.84
CA ILE A 409 -2.90 -0.90 20.26
C ILE A 409 -2.18 -1.97 21.09
N TYR A 410 -2.82 -2.57 22.11
CA TYR A 410 -2.19 -3.61 22.94
C TYR A 410 -1.73 -4.82 22.13
N GLY A 411 -0.45 -5.17 22.25
CA GLY A 411 0.22 -6.26 21.52
C GLY A 411 0.92 -5.81 20.24
N MET A 412 0.79 -4.53 19.86
CA MET A 412 1.53 -3.97 18.72
C MET A 412 3.02 -3.93 19.07
N PRO A 413 3.91 -4.50 18.23
CA PRO A 413 5.34 -4.22 18.33
C PRO A 413 5.55 -2.70 18.25
N ILE A 414 6.50 -2.17 19.01
CA ILE A 414 6.83 -0.75 18.98
C ILE A 414 8.35 -0.58 18.96
N LEU A 415 8.79 0.61 18.57
CA LEU A 415 10.17 1.04 18.79
C LEU A 415 10.34 1.40 20.27
N ASN A 416 11.36 0.82 20.91
CA ASN A 416 11.65 0.98 22.34
C ASN A 416 12.26 2.34 22.70
N ALA A 417 11.77 3.43 22.09
CA ALA A 417 12.26 4.80 22.29
C ALA A 417 12.34 5.20 23.76
N TYR A 418 11.37 4.75 24.56
CA TYR A 418 11.29 5.00 26.00
C TYR A 418 12.50 4.49 26.81
N LYS A 419 13.30 3.56 26.25
CA LYS A 419 14.51 3.03 26.89
C LYS A 419 15.76 3.89 26.65
N ALA A 420 15.73 4.86 25.75
CA ALA A 420 16.85 5.77 25.52
C ALA A 420 17.07 6.70 26.72
N HIS A 421 18.31 7.19 26.88
CA HIS A 421 18.64 8.10 27.99
C HIS A 421 17.82 9.39 27.93
N GLN A 422 17.68 9.97 26.74
CA GLN A 422 16.85 11.14 26.47
C GLN A 422 16.03 10.95 25.19
N VAL A 423 14.78 11.39 25.19
CA VAL A 423 13.88 11.32 24.03
C VAL A 423 13.41 12.73 23.67
N PHE A 424 13.59 13.12 22.41
CA PHE A 424 12.99 14.35 21.86
C PHE A 424 11.87 14.00 20.89
N VAL A 425 10.72 14.64 21.04
CA VAL A 425 9.55 14.40 20.18
C VAL A 425 9.16 15.66 19.42
N ILE A 426 9.32 15.65 18.11
CA ILE A 426 8.88 16.74 17.23
C ILE A 426 7.42 16.55 16.84
N LYS A 427 6.56 17.49 17.26
CA LYS A 427 5.12 17.46 16.95
C LYS A 427 4.50 18.86 16.97
N ARG A 428 3.47 19.09 16.16
CA ARG A 428 2.75 20.39 16.12
C ARG A 428 1.97 20.73 17.40
N GLY A 429 1.65 19.73 18.22
CA GLY A 429 0.85 19.89 19.44
C GLY A 429 0.47 18.55 20.06
N THR A 430 -0.38 18.58 21.08
CA THR A 430 -0.73 17.43 21.96
C THR A 430 -1.78 16.47 21.37
N GLY A 431 -2.17 16.64 20.10
CA GLY A 431 -3.18 15.81 19.46
C GLY A 431 -2.84 14.31 19.47
N VAL A 432 -3.85 13.47 19.27
CA VAL A 432 -3.70 12.01 19.24
C VAL A 432 -3.12 11.50 17.90
N GLY A 433 -2.72 10.23 17.89
CA GLY A 433 -2.17 9.52 16.73
C GLY A 433 -3.27 8.98 15.83
N TYR A 434 -2.95 7.94 15.06
CA TYR A 434 -3.96 7.27 14.24
C TYR A 434 -4.96 6.48 15.10
N SER A 435 -4.43 5.81 16.12
CA SER A 435 -5.17 5.00 17.10
C SER A 435 -6.19 5.79 17.94
N GLY A 436 -6.11 7.12 17.95
CA GLY A 436 -6.94 7.97 18.81
C GLY A 436 -6.54 7.96 20.28
N VAL A 437 -5.45 7.27 20.67
CA VAL A 437 -4.94 7.30 22.05
C VAL A 437 -3.86 8.36 22.26
N GLN A 438 -3.80 8.88 23.49
CA GLN A 438 -2.66 9.66 23.95
C GLN A 438 -1.48 8.72 24.23
N ASN A 439 -0.26 9.24 24.18
CA ASN A 439 0.93 8.42 24.37
C ASN A 439 1.62 8.78 25.69
N PRO A 440 1.68 7.85 26.66
CA PRO A 440 2.33 8.07 27.94
C PRO A 440 3.82 8.40 27.84
N LEU A 441 4.51 8.02 26.75
CA LEU A 441 5.91 8.40 26.52
C LEU A 441 6.10 9.91 26.66
N PHE A 442 5.16 10.71 26.16
CA PHE A 442 5.25 12.18 26.15
C PHE A 442 5.21 12.81 27.56
N PHE A 443 4.86 12.02 28.57
CA PHE A 443 4.77 12.42 29.96
C PHE A 443 5.88 11.79 30.82
N GLN A 444 6.77 11.00 30.22
CA GLN A 444 7.91 10.42 30.94
C GLN A 444 8.99 11.47 31.19
N LYS A 445 9.74 11.29 32.27
CA LYS A 445 10.79 12.23 32.71
C LYS A 445 11.92 12.40 31.71
N ASN A 446 12.27 11.34 30.97
CA ASN A 446 13.30 11.34 29.94
C ASN A 446 12.77 11.80 28.58
N CYS A 447 11.50 12.23 28.46
CA CYS A 447 10.92 12.69 27.21
C CYS A 447 10.70 14.20 27.23
N THR A 448 11.11 14.87 26.17
CA THR A 448 10.95 16.31 26.00
C THR A 448 10.37 16.62 24.62
N MET A 449 9.32 17.43 24.61
CA MET A 449 8.59 17.83 23.41
C MET A 449 9.27 19.02 22.73
N VAL A 450 9.40 18.95 21.41
CA VAL A 450 9.84 20.05 20.56
C VAL A 450 8.66 20.44 19.67
N PHE A 451 7.92 21.47 20.08
CA PHE A 451 6.68 21.83 19.41
C PHE A 451 6.92 22.60 18.10
N GLY A 452 6.22 22.20 17.04
CA GLY A 452 6.23 22.91 15.76
C GLY A 452 5.97 22.01 14.56
N ASP A 453 5.91 22.63 13.37
CA ASP A 453 6.00 21.90 12.11
C ASP A 453 7.38 21.25 11.99
N ALA A 454 7.45 19.99 11.55
CA ALA A 454 8.70 19.24 11.55
C ALA A 454 9.77 19.88 10.65
N GLN A 455 9.40 20.47 9.51
CA GLN A 455 10.35 21.12 8.62
C GLN A 455 10.91 22.40 9.25
N ALA A 456 10.05 23.20 9.89
CA ALA A 456 10.45 24.42 10.58
C ALA A 456 11.35 24.13 11.79
N VAL A 457 10.99 23.13 12.59
CA VAL A 457 11.79 22.68 13.74
C VAL A 457 13.17 22.19 13.27
N LEU A 458 13.21 21.29 12.28
CA LEU A 458 14.48 20.77 11.76
C LEU A 458 15.35 21.88 11.14
N SER A 459 14.74 22.87 10.48
CA SER A 459 15.50 24.02 9.96
C SER A 459 16.18 24.81 11.07
N LYS A 460 15.46 25.10 12.17
CA LYS A 460 16.03 25.75 13.36
C LYS A 460 17.13 24.90 14.02
N MET A 461 16.95 23.58 14.07
CA MET A 461 17.97 22.66 14.61
C MET A 461 19.25 22.68 13.77
N VAL A 462 19.13 22.67 12.44
CA VAL A 462 20.25 22.81 11.52
C VAL A 462 20.97 24.14 11.72
N GLU A 463 20.23 25.24 11.83
CA GLU A 463 20.81 26.57 12.10
C GLU A 463 21.58 26.62 13.41
N ALA A 464 21.00 26.07 14.48
CA ALA A 464 21.62 26.01 15.81
C ALA A 464 22.91 25.16 15.82
N VAL A 465 22.90 24.01 15.16
CA VAL A 465 24.11 23.18 15.10
C VAL A 465 25.18 23.85 14.24
N LYS A 466 24.83 24.51 13.12
CA LYS A 466 25.80 25.24 12.31
C LYS A 466 26.44 26.42 13.03
N SER A 467 25.68 27.17 13.84
CA SER A 467 26.21 28.32 14.58
C SER A 467 27.21 27.90 15.66
N LEU A 468 27.09 26.69 16.20
CA LEU A 468 28.03 26.11 17.15
C LEU A 468 29.33 25.59 16.51
N GLY A 469 29.30 25.24 15.22
CA GLY A 469 30.45 24.73 14.46
C GLY A 469 31.30 25.80 13.77
N GLY A 470 31.01 27.09 13.99
CA GLY A 470 31.81 28.21 13.49
C GLY A 470 33.03 28.47 14.35
N SER A 471 34.07 27.64 14.25
CA SER A 471 35.44 27.91 14.73
C SER A 471 36.45 27.16 13.89
#